data_AF-A0A8I3AFJ0-F1
#
_entry.id   AF-A0A8I3AFJ0-F1
#
_cell.length_a   1.000
_cell.length_b   1.000
_cell.length_c   1.000
_cell.angle_alpha   90.00
_cell.angle_beta   90.00
_cell.angle_gamma   90.00
#
_symmetry.space_group_name_H-M   'P 1'
#
loop_
_entity.id
_entity.type
_entity.pdbx_description
1 polymer ?
#
loop_
_entity_poly.entity_id
_entity_poly.type
_entity_poly.pdbx_seq_one_letter_code
_entity_poly.pdbx_strand_id
1 'polypeptide(L)'
;MVLQAMFCERLSGQLATQEEKQKKKRKKGQLNGDGLPRLLTSDEFYNRVVQHKNACEEEEVARESRRKQREERAALMVMWQEADNERRKRNESRKLAYREELRLWEEERAHAKVEKRRVQWSRPKQGKLEPQVPKPAIAGEDADGGKNDDEVDEGVVSDGGSVADNID
;
A
#
# COMPACT_ATOMS: atom_id res chain seq x y z
N MET A 1 39.61 10.61 13.80
CA MET A 1 39.56 9.57 12.74
C MET A 1 38.18 8.90 12.70
N VAL A 2 37.10 9.64 12.45
CA VAL A 2 35.73 9.08 12.40
C VAL A 2 35.34 8.70 10.97
N LEU A 3 35.84 9.45 9.98
CA LEU A 3 35.54 9.25 8.56
C LEU A 3 36.04 7.90 8.02
N GLN A 4 37.23 7.46 8.44
CA GLN A 4 37.79 6.17 8.01
C GLN A 4 37.01 4.99 8.57
N ALA A 5 36.53 5.08 9.82
CA ALA A 5 35.70 4.05 10.43
C ALA A 5 34.37 3.90 9.68
N MET A 6 33.68 5.00 9.37
CA MET A 6 32.43 4.97 8.59
C MET A 6 32.64 4.43 7.17
N PHE A 7 33.76 4.76 6.54
CA PHE A 7 34.11 4.25 5.22
C PHE A 7 34.33 2.74 5.25
N CYS A 8 35.11 2.24 6.22
CA CYS A 8 35.36 0.81 6.41
C CYS A 8 34.07 0.04 6.72
N GLU A 9 33.19 0.59 7.57
CA GLU A 9 31.91 -0.01 7.91
C GLU A 9 31.02 -0.16 6.66
N ARG A 10 30.90 0.91 5.85
CA ARG A 10 30.13 0.88 4.60
C ARG A 10 30.69 -0.13 3.59
N LEU A 11 32.01 -0.17 3.42
CA LEU A 11 32.69 -1.13 2.53
C LEU A 11 32.50 -2.56 3.00
N SER A 12 32.64 -2.81 4.30
CA SER A 12 32.44 -4.14 4.88
C SER A 12 31.00 -4.63 4.71
N GLY A 13 30.00 -3.76 4.88
CA GLY A 13 28.60 -4.07 4.61
C GLY A 13 28.33 -4.37 3.13
N GLN A 14 28.93 -3.60 2.22
CA GLN A 14 28.85 -3.87 0.77
C GLN A 14 29.47 -5.22 0.40
N LEU A 15 30.66 -5.53 0.93
CA LEU A 15 31.32 -6.82 0.71
C LEU A 15 30.50 -7.99 1.28
N ALA A 16 29.96 -7.85 2.50
CA ALA A 16 29.11 -8.87 3.11
C ALA A 16 27.86 -9.17 2.26
N THR A 17 27.17 -8.13 1.79
CA THR A 17 25.99 -8.31 0.92
C THR A 17 26.35 -8.93 -0.44
N GLN A 18 27.52 -8.61 -1.00
CA GLN A 18 28.00 -9.20 -2.24
C GLN A 18 28.37 -10.68 -2.06
N GLU A 19 29.08 -11.02 -0.99
CA GLU A 19 29.43 -12.40 -0.66
C GLU A 19 28.19 -13.26 -0.42
N GLU A 20 27.19 -12.74 0.31
CA GLU A 20 25.94 -13.47 0.51
C GLU A 20 25.21 -13.74 -0.80
N LYS A 21 25.15 -12.76 -1.70
CA LYS A 21 24.56 -12.93 -3.04
C LYS A 21 25.34 -13.99 -3.83
N GLN A 22 26.66 -13.99 -3.77
CA GLN A 22 27.47 -15.02 -4.44
C GLN A 22 27.27 -16.41 -3.83
N LYS A 23 27.24 -16.54 -2.49
CA LYS A 23 26.97 -17.81 -1.80
C LYS A 23 25.58 -18.35 -2.15
N LYS A 24 24.56 -17.49 -2.20
CA LYS A 24 23.19 -17.88 -2.61
C LYS A 24 23.12 -18.31 -4.09
N LYS A 25 23.88 -17.65 -4.99
CA LYS A 25 23.99 -18.05 -6.40
C LYS A 25 24.71 -19.40 -6.57
N ARG A 26 25.82 -19.63 -5.86
CA ARG A 26 26.59 -20.88 -5.94
C ARG A 26 25.82 -22.11 -5.42
N LYS A 27 24.91 -21.91 -4.48
CA LYS A 27 24.02 -22.97 -3.96
C LYS A 27 22.83 -23.27 -4.87
N LYS A 28 22.51 -22.39 -5.83
CA LYS A 28 21.34 -22.53 -6.69
C LYS A 28 21.74 -23.21 -8.00
N GLY A 29 21.45 -24.50 -8.12
CA GLY A 29 21.48 -25.23 -9.40
C GLY A 29 22.66 -26.18 -9.64
N GLN A 30 23.56 -26.41 -8.68
CA GLN A 30 24.62 -27.41 -8.82
C GLN A 30 24.67 -28.37 -7.62
N LEU A 31 24.60 -29.67 -7.93
CA LEU A 31 24.82 -30.79 -7.01
C LEU A 31 26.19 -30.73 -6.29
N ASN A 32 27.15 -29.98 -6.85
CA ASN A 32 28.48 -29.73 -6.31
C ASN A 32 28.74 -28.21 -6.29
N GLY A 33 28.37 -27.52 -5.20
CA GLY A 33 28.51 -26.05 -5.05
C GLY A 33 29.95 -25.52 -5.06
N ASP A 34 30.92 -26.43 -5.03
CA ASP A 34 32.35 -26.17 -4.90
C ASP A 34 33.01 -25.91 -6.27
N GLY A 35 32.34 -26.30 -7.37
CA GLY A 35 32.86 -26.21 -8.74
C GLY A 35 33.97 -27.20 -9.08
N LEU A 36 34.40 -28.05 -8.13
CA LEU A 36 35.37 -29.12 -8.38
C LEU A 36 34.69 -30.40 -8.87
N PRO A 37 35.22 -31.06 -9.91
CA PRO A 37 34.77 -32.38 -10.32
C PRO A 37 35.08 -33.38 -9.21
N ARG A 38 34.03 -33.93 -8.60
CA ARG A 38 34.12 -34.96 -7.57
C ARG A 38 33.65 -36.28 -8.19
N LEU A 39 34.49 -37.31 -8.14
CA LEU A 39 34.10 -38.65 -8.55
C LEU A 39 33.13 -39.19 -7.49
N LEU A 40 31.83 -39.02 -7.74
CA LEU A 40 30.79 -39.61 -6.91
C LEU A 40 30.60 -41.06 -7.36
N THR A 41 30.64 -42.00 -6.42
CA THR A 41 30.20 -43.37 -6.65
C THR A 41 28.77 -43.33 -7.19
N SER A 42 28.41 -44.20 -8.14
CA SER A 42 27.12 -44.20 -8.84
C SER A 42 25.92 -43.99 -7.90
N ASP A 43 25.91 -44.66 -6.75
CA ASP A 43 24.82 -44.60 -5.78
C ASP A 43 24.77 -43.29 -5.00
N GLU A 44 25.92 -42.71 -4.64
CA GLU A 44 25.99 -41.42 -3.95
C GLU A 44 25.50 -40.28 -4.86
N PHE A 45 25.86 -40.32 -6.14
CA PHE A 45 25.38 -39.37 -7.13
C PHE A 45 23.87 -39.49 -7.30
N TYR A 46 23.37 -40.72 -7.48
CA TYR A 46 21.94 -40.98 -7.62
C TYR A 46 21.13 -40.45 -6.42
N ASN A 47 21.57 -40.76 -5.20
CA ASN A 47 20.91 -40.30 -3.97
C ASN A 47 20.87 -38.77 -3.88
N ARG A 48 21.94 -38.07 -4.24
CA ARG A 48 21.97 -36.59 -4.25
C ARG A 48 21.03 -35.99 -5.31
N VAL A 49 20.97 -36.58 -6.50
CA VAL A 49 20.04 -36.15 -7.57
C VAL A 49 18.60 -36.28 -7.11
N VAL A 50 18.25 -37.40 -6.46
CA VAL A 50 16.92 -37.64 -5.90
C VAL A 50 16.60 -36.61 -4.81
N GLN A 51 17.50 -36.39 -3.86
CA GLN A 51 17.31 -35.39 -2.80
C GLN A 51 17.11 -33.98 -3.36
N HIS A 52 17.90 -33.58 -4.36
CA HIS A 52 17.75 -32.26 -4.99
C HIS A 52 16.41 -32.12 -5.71
N LYS A 53 15.94 -33.16 -6.41
CA LYS A 53 14.63 -33.13 -7.08
C LYS A 53 13.49 -32.99 -6.06
N ASN A 54 13.50 -33.82 -5.02
CA ASN A 54 12.51 -33.76 -3.95
C ASN A 54 12.52 -32.38 -3.26
N ALA A 55 13.70 -31.83 -2.97
CA ALA A 55 13.82 -30.50 -2.37
C ALA A 55 13.32 -29.38 -3.30
N CYS A 56 13.56 -29.47 -4.61
CA CYS A 56 12.99 -28.54 -5.57
C CYS A 56 11.46 -28.64 -5.64
N GLU A 57 10.90 -29.85 -5.65
CA GLU A 57 9.46 -30.07 -5.65
C GLU A 57 8.82 -29.51 -4.37
N GLU A 58 9.41 -29.77 -3.20
CA GLU A 58 8.97 -29.21 -1.93
C GLU A 58 9.07 -27.67 -1.89
N GLU A 59 10.15 -27.09 -2.43
CA GLU A 59 10.32 -25.63 -2.50
C GLU A 59 9.26 -24.97 -3.39
N GLU A 60 8.95 -25.56 -4.54
CA GLU A 60 7.91 -25.05 -5.45
C GLU A 60 6.51 -25.19 -4.81
N VAL A 61 6.19 -26.31 -4.17
CA VAL A 61 4.92 -26.46 -3.41
C VAL A 61 4.82 -25.40 -2.30
N ALA A 62 5.89 -25.18 -1.55
CA ALA A 62 5.93 -24.16 -0.50
C ALA A 62 5.84 -22.74 -1.08
N ARG A 63 6.39 -22.50 -2.27
CA ARG A 63 6.31 -21.21 -2.96
C ARG A 63 4.88 -20.95 -3.46
N GLU A 64 4.23 -21.95 -4.02
CA GLU A 64 2.84 -21.88 -4.46
C GLU A 64 1.89 -21.67 -3.29
N SER A 65 2.08 -22.36 -2.17
CA SER A 65 1.24 -22.16 -0.97
C SER A 65 1.37 -20.73 -0.42
N ARG A 66 2.60 -20.21 -0.33
CA ARG A 66 2.85 -18.81 0.04
C ARG A 66 2.24 -17.83 -0.97
N ARG A 67 2.21 -18.17 -2.26
CA ARG A 67 1.60 -17.34 -3.30
C ARG A 67 0.08 -17.29 -3.13
N LYS A 68 -0.58 -18.45 -2.97
CA LYS A 68 -2.03 -18.54 -2.75
C LYS A 68 -2.47 -17.74 -1.52
N GLN A 69 -1.76 -17.87 -0.40
CA GLN A 69 -2.04 -17.08 0.81
C GLN A 69 -1.95 -15.56 0.57
N ARG A 70 -0.97 -15.10 -0.21
CA ARG A 70 -0.87 -13.68 -0.57
C ARG A 70 -2.02 -13.24 -1.47
N GLU A 71 -2.41 -14.07 -2.44
CA GLU A 71 -3.52 -13.78 -3.35
C GLU A 71 -4.86 -13.72 -2.61
N GLU A 72 -5.12 -14.67 -1.71
CA GLU A 72 -6.31 -14.67 -0.83
C GLU A 72 -6.36 -13.42 0.05
N ARG A 73 -5.23 -13.07 0.70
CA ARG A 73 -5.11 -11.85 1.50
C ARG A 73 -5.35 -10.60 0.64
N ALA A 74 -4.76 -10.54 -0.55
CA ALA A 74 -4.93 -9.41 -1.46
C ALA A 74 -6.40 -9.27 -1.90
N ALA A 75 -7.07 -10.38 -2.23
CA ALA A 75 -8.48 -10.38 -2.59
C ALA A 75 -9.36 -9.87 -1.45
N LEU A 76 -9.16 -10.34 -0.22
CA LEU A 76 -9.88 -9.83 0.96
C LEU A 76 -9.66 -8.33 1.18
N MET A 77 -8.43 -7.86 0.99
CA MET A 77 -8.10 -6.45 1.10
C MET A 77 -8.78 -5.60 0.02
N VAL A 78 -8.86 -6.07 -1.22
CA VAL A 78 -9.56 -5.39 -2.32
C VAL A 78 -11.05 -5.26 -2.00
N MET A 79 -11.70 -6.35 -1.60
CA MET A 79 -13.13 -6.32 -1.23
C MET A 79 -13.41 -5.34 -0.09
N TRP A 80 -12.53 -5.31 0.92
CA TRP A 80 -12.66 -4.35 2.02
C TRP A 80 -12.46 -2.91 1.56
N GLN A 81 -11.49 -2.63 0.68
CA GLN A 81 -11.27 -1.30 0.14
C GLN A 81 -12.47 -0.80 -0.67
N GLU A 82 -13.07 -1.65 -1.50
CA GLU A 82 -14.27 -1.32 -2.27
C GLU A 82 -15.44 -0.95 -1.35
N ALA A 83 -15.72 -1.78 -0.34
CA ALA A 83 -16.76 -1.51 0.65
C ALA A 83 -16.49 -0.22 1.43
N ASP A 84 -15.23 0.05 1.79
CA ASP A 84 -14.86 1.26 2.52
C ASP A 84 -14.98 2.51 1.64
N ASN A 85 -14.63 2.41 0.36
CA ASN A 85 -14.78 3.50 -0.61
C ASN A 85 -16.26 3.85 -0.84
N GLU A 86 -17.14 2.86 -0.95
CA GLU A 86 -18.58 3.10 -1.06
C GLU A 86 -19.16 3.75 0.19
N ARG A 87 -18.70 3.33 1.38
CA ARG A 87 -19.05 3.94 2.66
C ARG A 87 -18.60 5.40 2.72
N ARG A 88 -17.38 5.70 2.26
CA ARG A 88 -16.85 7.07 2.17
C ARG A 88 -17.71 7.96 1.26
N LYS A 89 -18.04 7.48 0.04
CA LYS A 89 -18.92 8.20 -0.89
C LYS A 89 -20.27 8.54 -0.26
N ARG A 90 -20.91 7.58 0.42
CA ARG A 90 -22.17 7.82 1.13
C ARG A 90 -22.04 8.88 2.23
N ASN A 91 -20.96 8.82 3.01
CA ASN A 91 -20.69 9.81 4.05
C ASN A 91 -20.40 11.21 3.47
N GLU A 92 -19.71 11.29 2.34
CA GLU A 92 -19.47 12.54 1.60
C GLU A 92 -20.78 13.13 1.11
N SER A 93 -21.67 12.35 0.49
CA SER A 93 -22.99 12.81 0.09
C SER A 93 -23.81 13.34 1.27
N ARG A 94 -23.78 12.65 2.43
CA ARG A 94 -24.44 13.14 3.66
C ARG A 94 -23.86 14.46 4.16
N LYS A 95 -22.54 14.62 4.09
CA LYS A 95 -21.88 15.89 4.46
C LYS A 95 -22.27 17.01 3.51
N LEU A 96 -22.33 16.74 2.21
CA LEU A 96 -22.70 17.73 1.20
C LEU A 96 -24.16 18.18 1.37
N ALA A 97 -25.11 17.25 1.49
CA ALA A 97 -26.51 17.56 1.75
C ALA A 97 -26.67 18.43 3.01
N TYR A 98 -25.97 18.07 4.09
CA TYR A 98 -25.97 18.89 5.32
C TYR A 98 -25.42 20.31 5.10
N ARG A 99 -24.33 20.46 4.34
CA ARG A 99 -23.74 21.78 4.02
C ARG A 99 -24.71 22.62 3.19
N GLU A 100 -25.40 22.02 2.22
CA GLU A 100 -26.40 22.72 1.39
C GLU A 100 -27.62 23.15 2.23
N GLU A 101 -28.16 22.26 3.05
CA GLU A 101 -29.25 22.60 3.97
C GLU A 101 -28.84 23.72 4.93
N LEU A 102 -27.62 23.64 5.47
CA LEU A 102 -27.10 24.67 6.37
C LEU A 102 -26.95 26.01 5.64
N ARG A 103 -26.47 26.01 4.40
CA ARG A 103 -26.37 27.22 3.56
C ARG A 103 -27.75 27.85 3.33
N LEU A 104 -28.74 27.06 2.92
CA LEU A 104 -30.12 27.54 2.72
C LEU A 104 -30.72 28.11 4.01
N TRP A 105 -30.44 27.45 5.15
CA TRP A 105 -30.87 27.96 6.44
C TRP A 105 -30.19 29.27 6.81
N GLU A 106 -28.90 29.45 6.49
CA GLU A 106 -28.17 30.70 6.71
C GLU A 106 -28.69 31.85 5.84
N GLU A 107 -29.00 31.58 4.57
CA GLU A 107 -29.64 32.53 3.64
C GLU A 107 -31.01 32.98 4.18
N GLU A 108 -31.88 32.04 4.54
CA GLU A 108 -33.19 32.33 5.12
C GLU A 108 -33.09 33.08 6.45
N ARG A 109 -32.07 32.74 7.28
CA ARG A 109 -31.78 33.48 8.50
C ARG A 109 -31.39 34.93 8.23
N ALA A 110 -30.60 35.17 7.18
CA ALA A 110 -30.23 36.52 6.76
C ALA A 110 -31.45 37.30 6.27
N HIS A 111 -32.31 36.70 5.42
CA HIS A 111 -33.55 37.31 4.96
C HIS A 111 -34.50 37.64 6.12
N ALA A 112 -34.73 36.70 7.04
CA ALA A 112 -35.56 36.92 8.21
C ALA A 112 -35.07 38.08 9.08
N LYS A 113 -33.74 38.25 9.20
CA LYS A 113 -33.13 39.37 9.92
C LYS A 113 -33.41 40.71 9.24
N VAL A 114 -33.32 40.79 7.91
CA VAL A 114 -33.63 42.00 7.13
C VAL A 114 -35.11 42.37 7.28
N GLU A 115 -35.99 41.37 7.19
CA GLU A 115 -37.45 41.53 7.33
C GLU A 115 -37.91 41.69 8.78
N LYS A 116 -37.01 41.63 9.76
CA LYS A 116 -37.29 41.69 11.22
C LYS A 116 -38.30 40.62 11.68
N ARG A 117 -38.36 39.48 10.99
CA ARG A 117 -39.18 38.33 11.37
C ARG A 117 -38.33 37.25 12.03
N ARG A 118 -39.01 36.28 12.65
CA ARG A 118 -38.35 35.07 13.16
C ARG A 118 -38.19 34.05 12.05
N VAL A 119 -37.04 33.39 12.04
CA VAL A 119 -36.76 32.23 11.18
C VAL A 119 -37.73 31.11 11.56
N GLN A 120 -38.46 30.59 10.57
CA GLN A 120 -39.56 29.65 10.82
C GLN A 120 -39.10 28.21 11.00
N TRP A 121 -37.93 27.84 10.46
CA TRP A 121 -37.36 26.50 10.57
C TRP A 121 -36.12 26.44 11.50
N SER A 122 -35.92 25.29 12.12
CA SER A 122 -34.77 25.04 13.00
C SER A 122 -33.47 24.89 12.22
N ARG A 123 -32.35 25.26 12.83
CA ARG A 123 -31.02 25.02 12.25
C ARG A 123 -30.83 23.52 11.95
N PRO A 124 -30.42 23.15 10.72
CA PRO A 124 -30.10 21.77 10.37
C PRO A 124 -29.03 21.19 11.29
N LYS A 125 -29.12 19.88 11.56
CA LYS A 125 -28.16 19.14 12.38
C LYS A 125 -27.54 18.02 11.56
N GLN A 126 -26.22 17.89 11.61
CA GLN A 126 -25.54 16.77 10.97
C GLN A 126 -25.77 15.49 11.78
N GLY A 127 -26.38 14.48 11.15
CA GLY A 127 -26.56 13.16 11.75
C GLY A 127 -25.24 12.38 11.91
N LYS A 128 -25.32 11.20 12.54
CA LYS A 128 -24.16 10.30 12.68
C LYS A 128 -23.75 9.76 11.30
N LEU A 129 -22.46 9.80 11.03
CA LEU A 129 -21.87 9.20 9.84
C LEU A 129 -21.73 7.69 10.02
N GLU A 130 -21.69 6.97 8.90
CA GLU A 130 -21.44 5.53 8.92
C GLU A 130 -20.01 5.27 9.43
N PRO A 131 -19.83 4.36 10.40
CA PRO A 131 -18.51 3.99 10.90
C PRO A 131 -17.71 3.24 9.83
N GLN A 132 -16.39 3.14 10.05
CA GLN A 132 -15.50 2.38 9.17
C GLN A 132 -15.83 0.89 9.21
N VAL A 133 -15.75 0.22 8.07
CA VAL A 133 -15.87 -1.24 7.99
C VAL A 133 -14.63 -1.86 8.65
N PRO A 134 -14.76 -2.83 9.56
CA PRO A 134 -13.61 -3.44 10.20
C PRO A 134 -12.67 -4.04 9.16
N LYS A 135 -11.38 -3.73 9.28
CA LYS A 135 -10.35 -4.27 8.38
C LYS A 135 -10.21 -5.77 8.62
N PRO A 136 -10.08 -6.59 7.57
CA PRO A 136 -9.82 -8.01 7.72
C PRO A 136 -8.56 -8.24 8.56
N ALA A 137 -8.68 -9.06 9.61
CA ALA A 137 -7.54 -9.42 10.44
C ALA A 137 -6.60 -10.31 9.63
N ILE A 138 -5.33 -9.91 9.56
CA ILE A 138 -4.27 -10.69 8.93
C ILE A 138 -3.49 -11.35 10.07
N ALA A 139 -3.42 -12.68 10.07
CA ALA A 139 -2.61 -13.40 11.03
C ALA A 139 -1.13 -12.95 10.90
N GLY A 140 -0.61 -12.28 11.93
CA GLY A 140 0.78 -11.85 12.03
C GLY A 140 1.07 -10.34 11.96
N GLU A 141 0.06 -9.48 11.80
CA GLU A 141 0.23 -8.02 11.91
C GLU A 141 -0.50 -7.53 13.17
N ASP A 142 0.16 -7.66 14.32
CA ASP A 142 -0.15 -6.84 15.48
C ASP A 142 0.14 -5.38 15.13
N ALA A 143 -0.92 -4.57 15.12
CA ALA A 143 -0.99 -3.12 15.34
C ALA A 143 0.26 -2.27 14.96
N ASP A 144 0.28 -1.73 13.75
CA ASP A 144 0.86 -0.39 13.54
C ASP A 144 -0.03 0.42 12.59
N GLY A 145 -0.69 1.42 13.19
CA GLY A 145 -1.60 2.33 12.51
C GLY A 145 -0.84 3.42 11.77
N GLY A 146 -0.30 3.10 10.60
CA GLY A 146 0.29 4.05 9.67
C GLY A 146 -0.76 4.59 8.69
N LYS A 147 -1.28 5.77 8.98
CA LYS A 147 -2.26 6.51 8.17
C LYS A 147 -1.57 7.11 6.95
N ASN A 148 -1.74 6.51 5.77
CA ASN A 148 -1.40 7.17 4.50
C ASN A 148 -2.63 7.96 4.04
N ASP A 149 -2.72 9.22 4.48
CA ASP A 149 -3.57 10.21 3.84
C ASP A 149 -2.82 10.70 2.59
N ASP A 150 -2.88 9.93 1.49
CA ASP A 150 -2.54 10.43 0.16
C ASP A 150 -3.71 11.31 -0.32
N GLU A 151 -3.64 12.58 0.06
CA GLU A 151 -4.45 13.67 -0.47
C GLU A 151 -3.90 14.01 -1.86
N VAL A 152 -4.46 13.38 -2.90
CA VAL A 152 -4.20 13.76 -4.29
C VAL A 152 -5.03 15.01 -4.58
N ASP A 153 -4.40 16.18 -4.40
CA ASP A 153 -4.93 17.48 -4.81
C ASP A 153 -4.81 17.62 -6.34
N GLU A 154 -5.84 17.15 -7.05
CA GLU A 154 -6.04 17.44 -8.47
C GLU A 154 -6.63 18.86 -8.61
N GLY A 155 -5.77 19.86 -8.39
CA GLY A 155 -6.03 21.26 -8.66
C GLY A 155 -6.04 21.53 -10.17
N VAL A 156 -7.17 21.25 -10.81
CA VAL A 156 -7.46 21.75 -12.17
C VAL A 156 -7.54 23.28 -12.12
N VAL A 157 -6.63 23.97 -12.81
CA VAL A 157 -6.82 25.37 -13.21
C VAL A 157 -6.71 25.44 -14.72
N SER A 158 -7.88 25.39 -15.35
CA SER A 158 -8.06 25.65 -16.77
C SER A 158 -8.66 27.04 -16.97
N ASP A 159 -8.13 27.72 -17.98
CA ASP A 159 -8.70 28.83 -18.76
C ASP A 159 -8.59 30.24 -18.11
N GLY A 160 -8.15 31.31 -18.80
CA GLY A 160 -7.77 31.55 -20.19
C GLY A 160 -7.55 33.07 -20.38
N GLY A 161 -6.86 33.49 -21.46
CA GLY A 161 -7.00 34.87 -21.99
C GLY A 161 -5.74 35.65 -22.41
N SER A 162 -5.34 35.45 -23.68
CA SER A 162 -4.96 36.45 -24.72
C SER A 162 -3.91 37.57 -24.57
N VAL A 163 -2.97 37.51 -25.54
CA VAL A 163 -2.43 38.54 -26.46
C VAL A 163 -1.48 39.62 -25.92
N ALA A 164 -0.23 39.61 -26.41
CA ALA A 164 0.31 40.67 -27.29
C ALA A 164 1.71 40.29 -27.82
N ASP A 165 1.84 40.26 -29.14
CA ASP A 165 3.10 40.42 -29.87
C ASP A 165 3.82 41.69 -29.43
N ASN A 166 5.14 41.62 -29.25
CA ASN A 166 6.04 42.73 -29.56
C ASN A 166 7.43 42.21 -29.91
N ILE A 167 7.81 42.48 -31.16
CA ILE A 167 9.14 42.37 -31.74
C ILE A 167 9.86 43.69 -31.44
N ASP A 168 11.12 43.61 -31.03
CA ASP A 168 12.14 44.63 -31.28
C ASP A 168 13.46 43.95 -31.64
#